data_AF-A0AAD4N020-F1
#
_entry.id   AF-A0AAD4N020-F1
#
_cell.length_a   1.000
_cell.length_b   1.000
_cell.length_c   1.000
_cell.angle_alpha   90.00
_cell.angle_beta   90.00
_cell.angle_gamma   90.00
#
_symmetry.space_group_name_H-M   'P 1'
#
loop_
_entity.id
_entity.type
_entity.pdbx_description
1 polymer ?
#
loop_
_entity_poly.entity_id
_entity_poly.type
_entity_poly.pdbx_seq_one_letter_code
_entity_poly.pdbx_strand_id
1 'polypeptide(L)'
;MKPKLWTSVSELTPEHRQLYLSRLVRSWPNKTEQRAIIYPTYFTTLSACFSTAFIAHKINADIFIYENMKAGLWETLRKTPRLPFLVGLYGTGLSSLAAHNILIYRPVILNDKRPCESCVLSRTIGIGVLTGVLIPMFGIPHVAYNLVSLLI
;
A
#
# COMPACT_ATOMS: atom_id res chain seq x y z
N MET A 1 -11.29 34.45 -4.72
CA MET A 1 -10.76 34.76 -3.38
C MET A 1 -10.49 33.45 -2.65
N LYS A 2 -9.23 33.15 -2.29
CA LYS A 2 -8.96 32.03 -1.37
C LYS A 2 -9.55 32.41 0.00
N PRO A 3 -10.29 31.52 0.68
CA PRO A 3 -10.77 31.81 2.03
C PRO A 3 -9.57 32.12 2.94
N LYS A 4 -9.71 33.07 3.88
CA LYS A 4 -8.64 33.51 4.81
C LYS A 4 -7.94 32.35 5.55
N LEU A 5 -8.63 31.23 5.69
CA LEU A 5 -8.11 30.02 6.31
C LEU A 5 -7.06 29.29 5.43
N TRP A 6 -7.22 29.32 4.11
CA TRP A 6 -6.29 28.65 3.19
C TRP A 6 -5.03 29.46 2.98
N THR A 7 -5.10 30.79 3.10
CA THR A 7 -3.93 31.67 3.07
C THR A 7 -3.06 31.46 4.31
N SER A 8 -3.66 31.40 5.51
CA SER A 8 -2.91 31.12 6.73
C SER A 8 -2.29 29.72 6.75
N VAL A 9 -2.99 28.68 6.27
CA VAL A 9 -2.45 27.32 6.14
C VAL A 9 -1.26 27.24 5.17
N SER A 10 -1.29 28.04 4.10
CA SER A 10 -0.19 28.11 3.12
C SER A 10 1.07 28.81 3.64
N GLU A 11 0.97 29.54 4.75
CA GLU A 11 2.10 30.22 5.40
C GLU A 11 2.80 29.33 6.45
N LEU A 12 2.18 28.24 6.92
CA LEU A 12 2.82 27.29 7.84
C LEU A 12 3.99 26.55 7.17
N THR A 13 5.01 26.24 7.97
CA THR A 13 6.07 25.30 7.60
C THR A 13 5.50 23.92 7.23
N PRO A 14 6.13 23.17 6.31
CA PRO A 14 5.57 21.94 5.76
C PRO A 14 5.20 20.89 6.81
N GLU A 15 6.03 20.73 7.84
CA GLU A 15 5.79 19.77 8.93
C GLU A 15 4.57 20.16 9.79
N HIS A 16 4.47 21.44 10.14
CA HIS A 16 3.34 21.95 10.93
C HIS A 16 2.05 21.96 10.13
N ARG A 17 2.13 22.20 8.82
CA ARG A 17 1.00 22.08 7.88
C ARG A 17 0.46 20.64 7.84
N GLN A 18 1.34 19.65 7.75
CA GLN A 18 0.96 18.23 7.79
C GLN A 18 0.31 17.86 9.14
N LEU A 19 0.87 18.31 10.25
CA LEU A 19 0.30 18.05 11.57
C LEU A 19 -1.08 18.71 11.73
N TYR A 20 -1.24 19.94 11.26
CA TYR A 20 -2.51 20.66 11.29
C TYR A 20 -3.58 19.96 10.43
N LEU A 21 -3.25 19.61 9.18
CA LEU A 21 -4.18 18.96 8.26
C LEU A 21 -4.57 17.55 8.75
N SER A 22 -3.63 16.78 9.29
CA SER A 22 -3.95 15.45 9.86
C SER A 22 -4.89 15.53 11.07
N ARG A 23 -4.71 16.54 11.93
CA ARG A 23 -5.65 16.81 13.04
C ARG A 23 -7.01 17.26 12.52
N LEU A 24 -7.03 18.14 11.53
CA LEU A 24 -8.25 18.67 10.92
C LEU A 24 -9.09 17.55 10.29
N VAL A 25 -8.47 16.64 9.53
CA VAL A 25 -9.14 15.46 8.96
C VAL A 25 -9.70 14.56 10.07
N ARG A 26 -8.97 14.40 11.18
CA ARG A 26 -9.42 13.57 12.32
C ARG A 26 -10.56 14.21 13.12
N SER A 27 -10.60 15.54 13.22
CA SER A 27 -11.66 16.30 13.89
C SER A 27 -12.76 16.78 12.94
N TRP A 28 -12.84 16.22 11.73
CA TRP A 28 -13.78 16.69 10.72
C TRP A 28 -15.23 16.46 11.18
N PRO A 29 -16.11 17.48 11.11
CA PRO A 29 -17.45 17.40 11.69
C PRO A 29 -18.36 16.40 10.94
N ASN A 30 -18.21 16.28 9.63
CA ASN A 30 -18.98 15.33 8.83
C ASN A 30 -18.24 13.98 8.71
N LYS A 31 -18.78 12.94 9.35
CA LYS A 31 -18.19 11.59 9.34
C LYS A 31 -18.13 10.97 7.95
N THR A 32 -19.02 11.34 7.03
CA THR A 32 -19.05 10.78 5.67
C THR A 32 -17.87 11.30 4.84
N GLU A 33 -17.65 12.61 4.86
CA GLU A 33 -16.50 13.26 4.22
C GLU A 33 -15.18 12.80 4.84
N GLN A 34 -15.14 12.68 6.16
CA GLN A 34 -13.97 12.14 6.85
C GLN A 34 -13.58 10.74 6.34
N ARG A 35 -14.57 9.85 6.19
CA ARG A 35 -14.34 8.51 5.63
C ARG A 35 -13.88 8.58 4.18
N ALA A 36 -14.47 9.45 3.36
CA ALA A 36 -14.06 9.62 1.97
C ALA A 36 -12.59 10.04 1.83
N ILE A 37 -12.06 10.81 2.78
CA ILE A 37 -10.64 11.22 2.79
C ILE A 37 -9.72 10.07 3.21
N ILE A 38 -10.15 9.28 4.20
CA ILE A 38 -9.28 8.27 4.85
C ILE A 38 -9.33 6.91 4.13
N TYR A 39 -10.51 6.47 3.71
CA TYR A 39 -10.77 5.13 3.18
C TYR A 39 -9.98 4.77 1.91
N PRO A 40 -9.73 5.68 0.96
CA PRO A 40 -8.95 5.35 -0.23
C PRO A 40 -7.59 4.75 0.10
N THR A 41 -6.89 5.32 1.10
CA THR A 41 -5.60 4.84 1.60
C THR A 41 -5.65 3.41 2.13
N TYR A 42 -6.70 3.09 2.89
CA TYR A 42 -6.89 1.75 3.44
C TYR A 42 -7.32 0.77 2.35
N PHE A 43 -8.20 1.20 1.44
CA PHE A 43 -8.68 0.37 0.35
C PHE A 43 -7.55 -0.03 -0.59
N THR A 44 -6.67 0.90 -0.97
CA THR A 44 -5.51 0.62 -1.82
C THR A 44 -4.53 -0.34 -1.14
N THR A 45 -4.31 -0.16 0.16
CA THR A 45 -3.41 -1.04 0.93
C THR A 45 -4.02 -2.43 1.08
N LEU A 46 -5.31 -2.54 1.40
CA LEU A 46 -6.02 -3.81 1.48
C LEU A 46 -6.03 -4.53 0.13
N SER A 47 -6.34 -3.84 -0.96
CA SER A 47 -6.33 -4.45 -2.30
C SER A 47 -4.94 -4.97 -2.66
N ALA A 48 -3.88 -4.21 -2.36
CA ALA A 48 -2.50 -4.65 -2.60
C ALA A 48 -2.14 -5.89 -1.77
N CYS A 49 -2.58 -5.95 -0.50
CA CYS A 49 -2.41 -7.12 0.35
C CYS A 49 -3.14 -8.36 -0.19
N PHE A 50 -4.39 -8.21 -0.69
CA PHE A 50 -5.13 -9.32 -1.29
C PHE A 50 -4.44 -9.86 -2.55
N SER A 51 -4.01 -8.97 -3.46
CA SER A 51 -3.25 -9.35 -4.65
C SER A 51 -1.96 -10.07 -4.27
N THR A 52 -1.24 -9.55 -3.29
CA THR A 52 -0.01 -10.16 -2.78
C THR A 52 -0.25 -11.54 -2.18
N ALA A 53 -1.31 -11.71 -1.38
CA ALA A 53 -1.63 -13.01 -0.79
C ALA A 53 -1.90 -14.07 -1.87
N PHE A 54 -2.56 -13.69 -2.96
CA PHE A 54 -2.79 -14.60 -4.09
C PHE A 54 -1.50 -14.95 -4.84
N ILE A 55 -0.65 -13.95 -5.12
CA ILE A 55 0.66 -14.15 -5.77
C ILE A 55 1.56 -15.02 -4.88
N ALA A 56 1.64 -14.72 -3.59
CA ALA A 56 2.43 -15.44 -2.60
C ALA A 56 2.01 -16.90 -2.49
N HIS A 57 0.69 -17.14 -2.42
CA HIS A 57 0.13 -18.49 -2.40
C HIS A 57 0.56 -19.29 -3.62
N LYS A 58 0.40 -18.71 -4.83
CA LYS A 58 0.75 -19.39 -6.06
C LYS A 58 2.24 -19.73 -6.12
N ILE A 59 3.11 -18.77 -5.83
CA ILE A 59 4.57 -18.96 -5.85
C ILE A 59 5.01 -19.99 -4.81
N ASN A 60 4.44 -19.95 -3.59
CA ASN A 60 4.78 -20.93 -2.56
C ASN A 60 4.30 -22.34 -2.93
N ALA A 61 3.11 -22.47 -3.54
CA ALA A 61 2.63 -23.76 -4.01
C ALA A 61 3.54 -24.33 -5.10
N ASP A 62 3.94 -23.51 -6.08
CA ASP A 62 4.80 -23.92 -7.18
C ASP A 62 6.21 -24.32 -6.71
N ILE A 63 6.79 -23.61 -5.73
CA ILE A 63 8.17 -23.89 -5.26
C ILE A 63 8.22 -25.06 -4.26
N PHE A 64 7.27 -25.15 -3.33
CA PHE A 64 7.35 -26.10 -2.21
C PHE A 64 6.44 -27.33 -2.34
N ILE A 65 5.33 -27.23 -3.09
CA ILE A 65 4.31 -28.29 -3.19
C ILE A 65 4.18 -28.74 -4.65
N TYR A 66 5.32 -28.96 -5.34
CA TYR A 66 5.47 -29.32 -6.77
C TYR A 66 4.37 -30.25 -7.37
N GLU A 67 3.69 -31.08 -6.59
CA GLU A 67 2.65 -32.03 -7.01
C GLU A 67 1.19 -31.51 -6.98
N ASN A 68 0.86 -30.38 -6.33
CA ASN A 68 -0.53 -29.93 -6.16
C ASN A 68 -0.76 -28.47 -6.56
N MET A 69 -0.84 -28.21 -7.86
CA MET A 69 -1.21 -26.90 -8.44
C MET A 69 -2.62 -26.42 -8.04
N LYS A 70 -3.45 -27.30 -7.47
CA LYS A 70 -4.81 -27.02 -6.99
C LYS A 70 -4.92 -26.88 -5.46
N ALA A 71 -3.81 -26.84 -4.74
CA ALA A 71 -3.84 -26.67 -3.28
C ALA A 71 -4.57 -25.38 -2.90
N GLY A 72 -5.54 -25.50 -2.00
CA GLY A 72 -6.27 -24.35 -1.47
C GLY A 72 -5.34 -23.44 -0.65
N LEU A 73 -5.69 -22.15 -0.54
CA LEU A 73 -4.92 -21.14 0.21
C LEU A 73 -4.53 -21.61 1.62
N TRP A 74 -5.48 -22.22 2.32
CA TRP A 74 -5.24 -22.74 3.67
C TRP A 74 -4.33 -23.96 3.73
N GLU A 75 -4.40 -24.82 2.72
CA GLU A 75 -3.57 -26.01 2.66
C GLU A 75 -2.11 -25.64 2.40
N THR A 76 -1.88 -24.72 1.46
CA THR A 76 -0.55 -24.18 1.17
C THR A 76 0.04 -23.46 2.37
N LEU A 77 -0.74 -22.63 3.08
CA LEU A 77 -0.29 -21.95 4.30
C LEU A 77 0.06 -22.90 5.45
N ARG A 78 -0.52 -24.11 5.47
CA ARG A 78 -0.24 -25.12 6.49
C ARG A 78 1.01 -25.94 6.17
N LYS A 79 1.24 -26.23 4.88
CA LYS A 79 2.33 -27.09 4.41
C LYS A 79 3.61 -26.34 4.02
N THR A 80 3.52 -25.07 3.62
CA THR A 80 4.69 -24.25 3.22
C THR A 80 5.23 -23.39 4.37
N PRO A 81 6.51 -22.99 4.31
CA PRO A 81 7.03 -22.00 5.25
C PRO A 81 6.22 -20.70 5.15
N ARG A 82 5.80 -20.16 6.30
CA ARG A 82 5.00 -18.92 6.36
C ARG A 82 5.80 -17.67 6.04
N LEU A 83 7.13 -17.75 6.03
CA LEU A 83 8.03 -16.60 5.90
C LEU A 83 7.85 -15.84 4.57
N PRO A 84 7.87 -16.46 3.37
CA PRO A 84 7.71 -15.72 2.11
C PRO A 84 6.35 -15.02 2.02
N PHE A 85 5.30 -15.65 2.58
CA PHE A 85 3.96 -15.09 2.64
C PHE A 85 3.90 -13.85 3.54
N LEU A 86 4.46 -13.93 4.76
CA LEU A 86 4.51 -12.81 5.68
C LEU A 86 5.37 -11.66 5.15
N VAL A 87 6.55 -11.95 4.61
CA VAL A 87 7.44 -10.94 4.04
C VAL A 87 6.77 -10.23 2.86
N GLY A 88 6.07 -10.97 1.99
CA GLY A 88 5.28 -10.39 0.90
C GLY A 88 4.19 -9.45 1.41
N LEU A 89 3.35 -9.90 2.34
CA LEU A 89 2.25 -9.10 2.90
C LEU A 89 2.73 -7.85 3.65
N TYR A 90 3.69 -8.00 4.56
CA TYR A 90 4.24 -6.89 5.32
C TYR A 90 5.00 -5.91 4.43
N GLY A 91 5.82 -6.42 3.51
CA GLY A 91 6.57 -5.60 2.56
C GLY A 91 5.66 -4.80 1.64
N THR A 92 4.59 -5.42 1.15
CA THR A 92 3.60 -4.74 0.29
C THR A 92 2.76 -3.73 1.06
N GLY A 93 2.32 -4.06 2.28
CA GLY A 93 1.56 -3.13 3.11
C GLY A 93 2.38 -1.88 3.47
N LEU A 94 3.63 -2.07 3.88
CA LEU A 94 4.52 -0.97 4.23
C LEU A 94 4.89 -0.11 3.02
N SER A 95 5.21 -0.75 1.89
CA SER A 95 5.54 -0.03 0.65
C SER A 95 4.34 0.73 0.08
N SER A 96 3.12 0.18 0.15
CA SER A 96 1.87 0.87 -0.20
C SER A 96 1.70 2.17 0.62
N LEU A 97 1.84 2.08 1.95
CA LEU A 97 1.71 3.24 2.84
C LEU A 97 2.81 4.28 2.59
N ALA A 98 4.06 3.83 2.38
CA ALA A 98 5.17 4.72 2.07
C ALA A 98 4.96 5.42 0.72
N ALA A 99 4.59 4.67 -0.32
CA ALA A 99 4.34 5.19 -1.66
C ALA A 99 3.18 6.19 -1.67
N HIS A 100 2.10 5.92 -0.94
CA HIS A 100 0.98 6.85 -0.80
C HIS A 100 1.41 8.16 -0.10
N ASN A 101 2.24 8.09 0.94
CA ASN A 101 2.78 9.27 1.60
C ASN A 101 3.70 10.10 0.68
N ILE A 102 4.54 9.44 -0.12
CA ILE A 102 5.52 10.12 -0.99
C ILE A 102 4.86 10.70 -2.25
N LEU A 103 3.96 9.95 -2.90
CA LEU A 103 3.44 10.29 -4.23
C LEU A 103 2.13 11.08 -4.18
N ILE A 104 1.37 11.00 -3.08
CA ILE A 104 0.10 11.71 -2.92
C ILE A 104 0.24 12.76 -1.82
N TYR A 105 0.57 12.35 -0.59
CA TYR A 105 0.56 13.26 0.56
C TYR A 105 1.54 14.43 0.38
N ARG A 106 2.82 14.17 0.09
CA ARG A 106 3.82 15.24 -0.12
C ARG A 106 3.49 16.21 -1.28
N PRO A 107 3.23 15.75 -2.52
CA PRO A 107 3.08 16.68 -3.64
C PRO A 107 1.70 17.33 -3.73
N VAL A 108 0.64 16.70 -3.22
CA VAL A 108 -0.74 17.23 -3.33
C VAL A 108 -1.10 18.09 -2.13
N ILE A 109 -0.73 17.65 -0.92
CA ILE A 109 -1.17 18.29 0.32
C ILE A 109 -0.15 19.34 0.79
N LEU A 110 1.16 19.05 0.69
CA LEU A 110 2.17 20.02 1.12
C LEU A 110 2.50 21.08 0.06
N ASN A 111 2.55 20.71 -1.22
CA ASN A 111 3.00 21.62 -2.28
C ASN A 111 1.89 22.46 -2.93
N ASP A 112 0.66 22.40 -2.42
CA ASP A 112 -0.48 23.27 -2.78
C ASP A 112 -0.73 23.38 -4.31
N LYS A 113 -0.31 22.34 -5.06
CA LYS A 113 -0.62 22.20 -6.48
C LYS A 113 -2.09 21.78 -6.54
N ARG A 114 -2.90 22.51 -7.32
CA ARG A 114 -4.28 22.09 -7.61
C ARG A 114 -4.26 20.61 -8.03
N PRO A 115 -4.85 19.68 -7.26
CA PRO A 115 -4.83 18.28 -7.63
C PRO A 115 -5.58 18.12 -8.94
N CYS A 116 -4.87 17.71 -9.98
CA CYS A 116 -5.53 17.23 -11.18
C CYS A 116 -6.11 15.85 -10.85
N GLU A 117 -7.42 15.68 -10.98
CA GLU A 117 -8.11 14.42 -10.65
C GLU A 117 -7.49 13.23 -11.39
N SER A 118 -7.14 13.41 -12.67
CA SER A 118 -6.47 12.39 -13.48
C SER A 118 -5.05 12.07 -12.99
N CYS A 119 -4.31 13.06 -12.46
CA CYS A 119 -2.99 12.84 -11.86
C CYS A 119 -3.08 12.07 -10.53
N VAL A 120 -4.10 12.31 -9.71
CA VAL A 120 -4.30 11.54 -8.48
C VAL A 120 -4.69 10.11 -8.82
N LEU A 121 -5.64 9.92 -9.74
CA LEU A 121 -6.09 8.60 -10.16
C LEU A 121 -4.95 7.75 -10.75
N SER A 122 -4.20 8.30 -11.70
CA SER A 122 -3.06 7.59 -12.32
C SER A 122 -1.98 7.21 -11.31
N ARG A 123 -1.67 8.09 -10.35
CA ARG A 123 -0.72 7.77 -9.27
C ARG A 123 -1.22 6.67 -8.36
N THR A 124 -2.50 6.69 -7.99
CA THR A 124 -3.08 5.65 -7.15
C THR A 124 -3.07 4.28 -7.84
N ILE A 125 -3.42 4.23 -9.13
CA ILE A 125 -3.32 3.01 -9.95
C ILE A 125 -1.86 2.55 -10.04
N GLY A 126 -0.93 3.47 -10.32
CA GLY A 126 0.49 3.17 -10.39
C GLY A 126 1.05 2.61 -9.09
N ILE A 127 0.66 3.17 -7.93
CA ILE A 127 1.00 2.64 -6.61
C ILE A 127 0.47 1.21 -6.46
N GLY A 128 -0.82 1.00 -6.75
CA GLY A 128 -1.45 -0.32 -6.62
C GLY A 128 -0.75 -1.40 -7.46
N VAL A 129 -0.39 -1.10 -8.70
CA VAL A 129 0.35 -2.03 -9.57
C VAL A 129 1.77 -2.26 -9.07
N LEU A 130 2.48 -1.19 -8.70
CA LEU A 130 3.87 -1.29 -8.26
C LEU A 130 3.97 -2.10 -6.96
N THR A 131 3.20 -1.72 -5.95
CA THR A 131 3.29 -2.34 -4.63
C THR A 131 2.53 -3.66 -4.57
N GLY A 132 1.34 -3.73 -5.18
CA GLY A 132 0.48 -4.92 -5.11
C GLY A 132 0.84 -6.05 -6.07
N VAL A 133 1.60 -5.78 -7.14
CA VAL A 133 1.95 -6.77 -8.16
C VAL A 133 3.46 -6.90 -8.34
N LEU A 134 4.17 -5.82 -8.69
CA LEU A 134 5.59 -5.92 -9.04
C LEU A 134 6.45 -6.32 -7.84
N ILE A 135 6.29 -5.64 -6.70
CA ILE A 135 7.06 -5.94 -5.47
C ILE A 135 6.90 -7.41 -5.04
N PRO A 136 5.69 -7.97 -4.87
CA PRO A 136 5.55 -9.36 -4.45
C PRO A 136 6.00 -10.34 -5.53
N MET A 137 5.84 -10.02 -6.81
CA MET A 137 6.25 -10.91 -7.91
C MET A 137 7.76 -11.09 -8.00
N PHE A 138 8.57 -10.09 -7.63
CA PHE A 138 10.04 -10.23 -7.58
C PHE A 138 10.56 -10.56 -6.18
N GLY A 139 9.96 -10.00 -5.13
CA GLY A 139 10.42 -10.16 -3.75
C GLY A 139 10.17 -11.56 -3.18
N ILE A 140 8.98 -12.12 -3.39
CA ILE A 140 8.61 -13.44 -2.85
C ILE A 140 9.47 -14.57 -3.42
N PRO A 141 9.69 -14.70 -4.75
CA PRO A 141 10.51 -15.79 -5.26
C PRO A 141 11.97 -15.65 -4.83
N HIS A 142 12.49 -14.43 -4.70
CA HIS A 142 13.85 -14.21 -4.17
C HIS A 142 13.98 -14.69 -2.72
N VAL A 143 13.00 -14.39 -1.87
CA VAL A 143 12.98 -14.87 -0.47
C VAL A 143 12.81 -16.39 -0.42
N ALA A 144 11.93 -16.96 -1.25
CA ALA A 144 11.71 -18.40 -1.32
C ALA A 144 12.96 -19.14 -1.80
N TYR A 145 13.68 -18.62 -2.80
CA TYR A 145 14.93 -19.19 -3.29
C TYR A 145 16.01 -19.25 -2.19
N ASN A 146 16.22 -18.14 -1.47
CA ASN A 146 17.19 -18.10 -0.37
C ASN A 146 16.83 -19.07 0.76
N LEU A 147 15.53 -19.29 1.01
CA LEU A 147 15.08 -20.30 1.98
C LEU A 147 15.40 -21.72 1.52
N VAL A 148 15.12 -22.05 0.25
CA VAL A 148 15.44 -23.37 -0.30
C VAL A 148 16.95 -23.62 -0.27
N SER A 149 17.76 -22.62 -0.64
CA SER A 149 19.22 -22.72 -0.59
C SER A 149 19.80 -22.89 0.81
N LEU A 150 19.07 -22.51 1.87
CA LEU A 150 19.49 -22.74 3.26
C LEU A 150 19.11 -24.13 3.79
N LEU A 151 18.21 -24.83 3.10
CA LEU A 151 17.71 -26.16 3.49
C LEU A 151 18.47 -27.31 2.81
N ILE A 152 19.22 -27.02 1.75
CA ILE A 152 20.10 -27.95 1.01
C ILE A 152 21.52 -27.79 1.53
#